data_AF-A0A812VFM5-F1
#
_entry.id   AF-A0A812VFM5-F1
#
_cell.length_a   1.000
_cell.length_b   1.000
_cell.length_c   1.000
_cell.angle_alpha   90.00
_cell.angle_beta   90.00
_cell.angle_gamma   90.00
#
_symmetry.space_group_name_H-M   'P 1'
#
loop_
_entity.id
_entity.type
_entity.pdbx_description
1 polymer ?
#
loop_
_entity_poly.entity_id
_entity_poly.type
_entity_poly.pdbx_seq_one_letter_code
_entity_poly.pdbx_strand_id
1 'polypeptide(L)'
;MQESLLDTRTTSASACCTPRGYGAVLFVATLLALLAALREDWLVGAGACGATPKLPPQLPRQGPIQAAVFERAQREAFALEASGSTALLSLLRSPALRRYLALFDDGSHLQQLSPEELQVRLKQELRSAELVHNFGSTADPRREGNCGLGVTLEPAKGPDAPYLYEGWMLQALHLIPLDVKNNIYTDAMEQHLFGYPPFADPSCPDVPTAAQRPMYSALNMYRASGGNPQCGPISAILSRKYINGSAVAAPIDTGLFAGFCGLDTKETVAFNGVRCLRCEIWSSSSQRVLGTPDILDHLLPVFLHFYNATQEVAGDSYVEYNLARLLTRLLSRKTYSHALRDLGKSLPEQPLRLNTLENILGYMEVNPLVTIDYPHGVVMLVGLFEALFGTEDGLRLRKWCLKRGWPLAWAHNPDISSWNCGPATVNCMMPSANFSEGIQAANLRLLDPIVLEAVPEGHNLTTEQFFPLSQQAFKSAWAKAATGVPTGLPKPPLPWPPRPRLAEMSRLWSELSQEPSVQQLAVEPVYYQACASADCAGVRILDGKCVCRPL
;
A
#
# COMPACT_ATOMS: atom_id res chain seq x y z
N MET A 1 40.09 55.77 -3.95
CA MET A 1 41.31 55.62 -4.77
C MET A 1 40.96 54.75 -5.95
N GLN A 2 41.14 55.30 -7.16
CA GLN A 2 41.31 54.69 -8.48
C GLN A 2 40.28 53.62 -8.93
N GLU A 3 39.36 53.97 -9.83
CA GLU A 3 39.51 53.97 -11.30
C GLU A 3 39.78 52.58 -11.90
N SER A 4 38.81 52.05 -12.66
CA SER A 4 39.07 51.58 -14.02
C SER A 4 37.76 51.40 -14.80
N LEU A 5 37.78 51.99 -15.99
CA LEU A 5 36.83 52.02 -17.09
C LEU A 5 36.50 50.65 -17.72
N LEU A 6 35.41 50.62 -18.50
CA LEU A 6 35.18 49.98 -19.82
C LEU A 6 33.74 49.42 -19.88
N ASP A 7 32.97 49.45 -20.97
CA ASP A 7 33.04 50.09 -22.28
C ASP A 7 31.64 49.93 -22.90
N THR A 8 31.15 50.97 -23.55
CA THR A 8 29.90 50.99 -24.31
C THR A 8 30.11 50.39 -25.69
N ARG A 9 29.39 49.31 -26.05
CA ARG A 9 29.17 48.96 -27.47
C ARG A 9 27.73 48.56 -27.77
N THR A 10 27.06 49.50 -28.42
CA THR A 10 25.94 49.32 -29.35
C THR A 10 26.25 48.27 -30.42
N THR A 11 25.35 47.31 -30.63
CA THR A 11 25.27 46.56 -31.89
C THR A 11 23.83 46.51 -32.40
N SER A 12 23.77 46.61 -33.72
CA SER A 12 22.66 46.89 -34.61
C SER A 12 21.62 45.79 -34.72
N ALA A 13 20.36 46.20 -34.84
CA ALA A 13 19.26 45.39 -35.35
C ALA A 13 19.55 44.94 -36.79
N SER A 14 19.58 43.62 -37.00
CA SER A 14 19.57 42.97 -38.31
C SER A 14 18.27 42.18 -38.42
N ALA A 15 17.37 42.66 -39.29
CA ALA A 15 16.18 41.96 -39.69
C ALA A 15 16.57 40.80 -40.62
N CYS A 16 16.44 39.57 -40.14
CA CYS A 16 16.68 38.38 -40.94
C CYS A 16 15.34 37.81 -41.42
N CYS A 17 15.13 37.86 -42.73
CA CYS A 17 14.02 37.21 -43.45
C CYS A 17 14.08 35.70 -43.24
N THR A 18 13.02 35.12 -42.66
CA THR A 18 12.83 33.67 -42.59
C THR A 18 12.28 33.14 -43.91
N PRO A 19 12.92 32.13 -44.54
CA PRO A 19 12.36 31.49 -45.72
C PRO A 19 11.15 30.64 -45.34
N ARG A 20 10.01 30.96 -45.94
CA ARG A 20 8.78 30.15 -45.93
C ARG A 20 9.04 28.80 -46.61
N GLY A 21 8.55 27.72 -45.98
CA GLY A 21 7.68 26.81 -46.74
C GLY A 21 8.01 25.31 -46.77
N TYR A 22 9.24 24.85 -46.51
CA TYR A 22 9.57 23.43 -46.73
C TYR A 22 10.00 22.63 -45.48
N GLY A 23 10.38 23.30 -44.39
CA GLY A 23 10.79 22.60 -43.16
C GLY A 23 9.63 21.98 -42.37
N ALA A 24 8.44 22.60 -42.38
CA ALA A 24 7.30 22.15 -41.58
C ALA A 24 6.69 20.84 -42.11
N VAL A 25 6.65 20.66 -43.43
CA VAL A 25 6.11 19.44 -44.04
C VAL A 25 7.03 18.24 -43.80
N LEU A 26 8.34 18.45 -43.89
CA LEU A 26 9.32 17.39 -43.61
C LEU A 26 9.29 17.01 -42.12
N PHE A 27 9.22 17.98 -41.21
CA PHE A 27 9.14 17.73 -39.77
C PHE A 27 7.87 16.98 -39.36
N VAL A 28 6.71 17.34 -39.92
CA VAL A 28 5.45 16.64 -39.65
C VAL A 28 5.45 15.23 -40.23
N ALA A 29 5.99 15.02 -41.44
CA ALA A 29 6.10 13.69 -42.03
C ALA A 29 7.07 12.78 -41.25
N THR A 30 8.22 13.30 -40.80
CA THR A 30 9.16 12.55 -39.95
C THR A 30 8.55 12.24 -38.59
N LEU A 31 7.82 13.17 -37.98
CA LEU A 31 7.12 12.94 -36.71
C LEU A 31 6.02 11.89 -36.86
N LEU A 32 5.24 11.92 -37.94
CA LEU A 32 4.20 10.92 -38.22
C LEU A 32 4.80 9.55 -38.53
N ALA A 33 5.92 9.47 -39.25
CA ALA A 33 6.64 8.23 -39.48
C ALA A 33 7.25 7.67 -38.18
N LEU A 34 7.77 8.53 -37.29
CA LEU A 34 8.26 8.11 -35.98
C LEU A 34 7.12 7.61 -35.09
N LEU A 35 5.97 8.31 -35.09
CA LEU A 35 4.78 7.89 -34.36
C LEU A 35 4.17 6.61 -34.93
N ALA A 36 4.25 6.39 -36.25
CA ALA A 36 3.83 5.15 -36.90
C ALA A 36 4.78 3.99 -36.55
N ALA A 37 6.10 4.20 -36.59
CA ALA A 37 7.09 3.20 -36.19
C ALA A 37 6.99 2.84 -34.70
N LEU A 38 6.83 3.84 -33.82
CA LEU A 38 6.59 3.62 -32.39
C LEU A 38 5.24 2.95 -32.11
N ARG A 39 4.24 3.14 -32.98
CA ARG A 39 2.95 2.46 -32.92
C ARG A 39 3.03 1.03 -33.46
N GLU A 40 3.87 0.76 -34.47
CA GLU A 40 4.11 -0.59 -34.98
C GLU A 40 4.91 -1.43 -34.00
N ASP A 41 5.94 -0.90 -33.33
CA ASP A 41 6.63 -1.61 -32.24
C ASP A 41 5.68 -1.90 -31.05
N TRP A 42 4.63 -1.09 -30.86
CA TRP A 42 3.58 -1.32 -29.87
C TRP A 42 2.53 -2.37 -30.30
N LEU A 43 2.32 -2.58 -31.61
CA LEU A 43 1.29 -3.47 -32.14
C LEU A 43 1.83 -4.81 -32.64
N VAL A 44 3.13 -4.91 -32.93
CA VAL A 44 3.74 -6.09 -33.57
C VAL A 44 4.19 -7.17 -32.57
N GLY A 45 4.15 -6.91 -31.25
CA GLY A 45 4.67 -7.85 -30.23
C GLY A 45 3.67 -8.82 -29.61
N ALA A 46 2.36 -8.54 -29.62
CA ALA A 46 1.37 -9.43 -29.02
C ALA A 46 0.91 -10.48 -30.04
N GLY A 47 1.78 -11.45 -30.35
CA GLY A 47 1.28 -12.72 -30.87
C GLY A 47 0.15 -13.18 -29.94
N ALA A 48 -1.03 -13.45 -30.49
CA ALA A 48 -2.19 -13.77 -29.66
C ALA A 48 -1.81 -14.95 -28.75
N CYS A 49 -1.68 -14.69 -27.45
CA CYS A 49 -1.80 -15.75 -26.45
C CYS A 49 -3.02 -16.57 -26.85
N GLY A 50 -2.87 -17.89 -26.88
CA GLY A 50 -3.88 -18.79 -27.44
C GLY A 50 -5.26 -18.66 -26.77
N ALA A 51 -6.16 -19.62 -26.99
CA ALA A 51 -7.46 -19.58 -26.32
C ALA A 51 -7.31 -19.43 -24.80
N THR A 52 -8.18 -18.63 -24.17
CA THR A 52 -8.16 -18.39 -22.72
C THR A 52 -8.07 -19.72 -21.98
N PRO A 53 -6.99 -19.96 -21.21
CA PRO A 53 -6.80 -21.22 -20.54
C PRO A 53 -7.88 -21.41 -19.48
N LYS A 54 -8.34 -22.66 -19.31
CA LYS A 54 -9.22 -23.00 -18.19
C LYS A 54 -8.37 -23.12 -16.93
N LEU A 55 -8.84 -22.47 -15.85
CA LEU A 55 -8.28 -22.68 -14.53
C LEU A 55 -8.40 -24.18 -14.17
N PRO A 56 -7.35 -24.81 -13.63
CA PRO A 56 -7.51 -26.15 -13.06
C PRO A 56 -8.56 -26.12 -11.94
N PRO A 57 -9.27 -27.24 -11.69
CA PRO A 57 -10.34 -27.28 -10.67
C PRO A 57 -9.88 -26.84 -9.28
N GLN A 58 -8.60 -27.09 -8.96
CA GLN A 58 -7.98 -26.64 -7.72
C GLN A 58 -6.49 -26.37 -7.95
N LEU A 59 -6.03 -25.18 -7.53
CA LEU A 59 -4.61 -24.87 -7.42
C LEU A 59 -4.05 -25.40 -6.09
N PRO A 60 -2.78 -25.86 -6.05
CA PRO A 60 -2.14 -26.21 -4.79
C PRO A 60 -2.06 -24.98 -3.89
N ARG A 61 -2.22 -25.16 -2.58
CA ARG A 61 -2.04 -24.07 -1.61
C ARG A 61 -0.64 -23.49 -1.71
N GLN A 62 0.39 -24.34 -1.76
CA GLN A 62 1.78 -23.94 -1.98
C GLN A 62 2.41 -24.87 -3.01
N GLY A 63 2.97 -24.30 -4.07
CA GLY A 63 3.74 -25.04 -5.07
C GLY A 63 5.16 -25.37 -4.59
N PRO A 64 5.85 -26.32 -5.25
CA PRO A 64 7.23 -26.68 -4.90
C PRO A 64 8.21 -25.52 -5.08
N ILE A 65 8.03 -24.67 -6.10
CA ILE A 65 8.90 -23.50 -6.30
C ILE A 65 8.71 -22.49 -5.16
N GLN A 66 7.46 -22.19 -4.79
CA GLN A 66 7.12 -21.31 -3.67
C GLN A 66 7.74 -21.79 -2.35
N ALA A 67 7.64 -23.10 -2.06
CA ALA A 67 8.26 -23.70 -0.88
C ALA A 67 9.79 -23.52 -0.90
N ALA A 68 10.44 -23.78 -2.03
CA ALA A 68 11.89 -23.63 -2.16
C ALA A 68 12.37 -22.16 -1.97
N VAL A 69 11.60 -21.19 -2.48
CA VAL A 69 11.87 -19.75 -2.27
C VAL A 69 11.74 -19.40 -0.78
N PHE A 70 10.67 -19.84 -0.12
CA PHE A 70 10.47 -19.63 1.32
C PHE A 70 11.61 -20.23 2.15
N GLU A 71 11.96 -21.50 1.91
CA GLU A 71 13.01 -22.19 2.65
C GLU A 71 14.37 -21.50 2.49
N ARG A 72 14.70 -21.01 1.28
CA ARG A 72 15.93 -20.25 1.06
C ARG A 72 15.91 -18.95 1.86
N ALA A 73 14.86 -18.14 1.72
CA ALA A 73 14.71 -16.88 2.44
C ALA A 73 14.78 -17.08 3.96
N GLN A 74 14.10 -18.10 4.49
CA GLN A 74 14.11 -18.43 5.91
C GLN A 74 15.52 -18.78 6.41
N ARG A 75 16.29 -19.59 5.66
CA ARG A 75 17.67 -19.95 6.03
C ARG A 75 18.59 -18.72 6.04
N GLU A 76 18.50 -17.89 5.00
CA GLU A 76 19.33 -16.69 4.87
C GLU A 76 18.97 -15.64 5.93
N ALA A 77 17.68 -15.41 6.18
CA ALA A 77 17.20 -14.53 7.24
C ALA A 77 17.69 -14.98 8.62
N PHE A 78 17.63 -16.28 8.91
CA PHE A 78 18.13 -16.83 10.18
C PHE A 78 19.63 -16.61 10.35
N ALA A 79 20.42 -16.71 9.28
CA ALA A 79 21.86 -16.43 9.32
C ALA A 79 22.18 -14.95 9.64
N LEU A 80 21.24 -14.04 9.36
CA LEU A 80 21.38 -12.60 9.62
C LEU A 80 20.66 -12.11 10.88
N GLU A 81 19.87 -12.94 11.55
CA GLU A 81 19.03 -12.49 12.67
C GLU A 81 19.87 -11.85 13.79
N ALA A 82 21.01 -12.45 14.16
CA ALA A 82 21.86 -11.96 15.24
C ALA A 82 22.51 -10.60 14.91
N SER A 83 23.02 -10.43 13.68
CA SER A 83 23.64 -9.18 13.25
C SER A 83 22.59 -8.08 13.05
N GLY A 84 21.44 -8.41 12.47
CA GLY A 84 20.29 -7.50 12.37
C GLY A 84 19.78 -7.05 13.74
N SER A 85 19.66 -7.98 14.69
CA SER A 85 19.27 -7.67 16.08
C SER A 85 20.27 -6.72 16.74
N THR A 86 21.57 -6.90 16.49
CA THR A 86 22.62 -6.01 17.02
C THR A 86 22.52 -4.61 16.41
N ALA A 87 22.31 -4.51 15.10
CA ALA A 87 22.15 -3.24 14.41
C ALA A 87 20.92 -2.46 14.92
N LEU A 88 19.79 -3.15 15.09
CA LEU A 88 18.58 -2.56 15.64
C LEU A 88 18.78 -2.09 17.09
N LEU A 89 19.43 -2.88 17.95
CA LEU A 89 19.75 -2.45 19.32
C LEU A 89 20.64 -1.20 19.35
N SER A 90 21.57 -1.06 18.40
CA SER A 90 22.38 0.15 18.27
C SER A 90 21.51 1.39 18.05
N LEU A 91 20.54 1.32 17.13
CA LEU A 91 19.57 2.40 16.90
C LEU A 91 18.71 2.66 18.14
N LEU A 92 18.27 1.61 18.84
CA LEU A 92 17.46 1.71 20.07
C LEU A 92 18.20 2.33 21.28
N ARG A 93 19.53 2.30 21.25
CA ARG A 93 20.42 2.95 22.22
C ARG A 93 20.75 4.41 21.85
N SER A 94 20.42 4.86 20.65
CA SER A 94 20.77 6.21 20.18
C SER A 94 20.14 7.29 21.09
N PRO A 95 20.93 8.27 21.55
CA PRO A 95 20.40 9.42 22.28
C PRO A 95 19.38 10.22 21.45
N ALA A 96 19.53 10.24 20.12
CA ALA A 96 18.57 10.92 19.25
C ALA A 96 17.20 10.26 19.29
N LEU A 97 17.14 8.93 19.23
CA LEU A 97 15.90 8.17 19.37
C LEU A 97 15.21 8.50 20.70
N ARG A 98 15.97 8.54 21.80
CA ARG A 98 15.41 8.85 23.13
C ARG A 98 14.79 10.24 23.20
N ARG A 99 15.43 11.24 22.57
CA ARG A 99 14.84 12.58 22.46
C ARG A 99 13.53 12.57 21.67
N TYR A 100 13.47 11.83 20.56
CA TYR A 100 12.24 11.73 19.77
C TYR A 100 11.13 10.97 20.49
N LEU A 101 11.43 9.86 21.17
CA LEU A 101 10.44 9.17 21.99
C LEU A 101 9.90 10.06 23.12
N ALA A 102 10.75 10.89 23.73
CA ALA A 102 10.28 11.87 24.72
C ALA A 102 9.44 12.99 24.08
N LEU A 103 9.79 13.43 22.87
CA LEU A 103 9.02 14.42 22.11
C LEU A 103 7.65 13.88 21.68
N PHE A 104 7.56 12.59 21.38
CA PHE A 104 6.33 11.91 20.95
C PHE A 104 5.55 11.30 22.12
N ASP A 105 6.02 11.45 23.36
CA ASP A 105 5.40 10.80 24.52
C ASP A 105 3.97 11.31 24.68
N ASP A 106 3.04 10.41 24.47
CA ASP A 106 1.60 10.58 24.65
C ASP A 106 1.13 9.94 25.98
N GLY A 107 2.07 9.78 26.93
CA GLY A 107 1.88 9.11 28.20
C GLY A 107 1.97 7.59 28.09
N SER A 108 2.62 7.07 27.05
CA SER A 108 2.99 5.66 26.91
C SER A 108 4.33 5.34 27.58
N HIS A 109 5.14 6.37 27.89
CA HIS A 109 6.41 6.23 28.58
C HIS A 109 7.42 5.32 27.85
N LEU A 110 7.33 5.23 26.51
CA LEU A 110 8.23 4.39 25.70
C LEU A 110 9.70 4.76 25.89
N GLN A 111 10.00 6.03 26.16
CA GLN A 111 11.34 6.51 26.46
C GLN A 111 11.95 5.91 27.72
N GLN A 112 11.13 5.39 28.65
CA GLN A 112 11.57 4.77 29.90
C GLN A 112 11.93 3.28 29.76
N LEU A 113 11.47 2.62 28.69
CA LEU A 113 11.76 1.22 28.42
C LEU A 113 13.22 1.03 28.01
N SER A 114 13.84 -0.09 28.40
CA SER A 114 15.21 -0.39 27.95
C SER A 114 15.25 -0.60 26.42
N PRO A 115 16.41 -0.41 25.76
CA PRO A 115 16.57 -0.75 24.34
C PRO A 115 16.15 -2.20 24.03
N GLU A 116 16.47 -3.13 24.92
CA GLU A 116 16.16 -4.56 24.80
C GLU A 116 14.65 -4.80 24.90
N GLU A 117 13.96 -4.15 25.83
CA GLU A 117 12.50 -4.21 25.95
C GLU A 117 11.81 -3.63 24.72
N LEU A 118 12.27 -2.49 24.20
CA LEU A 118 11.74 -1.90 22.97
C LEU A 118 11.93 -2.84 21.78
N GLN A 119 13.10 -3.48 21.65
CA GLN A 119 13.35 -4.44 20.59
C GLN A 119 12.39 -5.62 20.65
N VAL A 120 12.26 -6.25 21.82
CA VAL A 120 11.39 -7.42 22.01
C VAL A 120 9.95 -7.07 21.66
N ARG A 121 9.43 -5.93 22.15
CA ARG A 121 8.08 -5.48 21.86
C ARG A 121 7.89 -5.14 20.39
N LEU A 122 8.84 -4.44 19.77
CA LEU A 122 8.78 -4.11 18.35
C LEU A 122 8.72 -5.38 17.47
N LYS A 123 9.57 -6.38 17.74
CA LYS A 123 9.54 -7.66 17.02
C LYS A 123 8.18 -8.35 17.16
N GLN A 124 7.62 -8.33 18.36
CA GLN A 124 6.31 -8.92 18.63
C GLN A 124 5.17 -8.21 17.90
N GLU A 125 5.20 -6.88 17.84
CA GLU A 125 4.23 -6.11 17.06
C GLU A 125 4.36 -6.37 15.55
N LEU A 126 5.58 -6.37 15.00
CA LEU A 126 5.79 -6.66 13.58
C LEU A 126 5.30 -8.07 13.19
N ARG A 127 5.47 -9.07 14.08
CA ARG A 127 4.94 -10.43 13.88
C ARG A 127 3.41 -10.49 13.93
N SER A 128 2.79 -9.56 14.64
CA SER A 128 1.33 -9.47 14.81
C SER A 128 0.68 -8.53 13.77
N ALA A 129 1.47 -7.69 13.11
CA ALA A 129 0.99 -6.73 12.14
C ALA A 129 0.29 -7.42 10.96
N GLU A 130 -0.77 -6.76 10.48
CA GLU A 130 -1.59 -7.28 9.38
C GLU A 130 -0.79 -7.35 8.09
N LEU A 131 -1.09 -8.38 7.29
CA LEU A 131 -0.69 -8.43 5.89
C LEU A 131 -1.87 -7.99 5.04
N VAL A 132 -1.64 -6.99 4.18
CA VAL A 132 -2.69 -6.34 3.41
C VAL A 132 -2.38 -6.40 1.93
N HIS A 133 -3.36 -6.84 1.14
CA HIS A 133 -3.33 -6.71 -0.31
C HIS A 133 -4.40 -5.69 -0.72
N ASN A 134 -3.96 -4.53 -1.19
CA ASN A 134 -4.85 -3.47 -1.64
C ASN A 134 -5.09 -3.56 -3.15
N PHE A 135 -6.31 -3.28 -3.58
CA PHE A 135 -6.73 -3.45 -4.97
C PHE A 135 -7.87 -2.50 -5.39
N GLY A 136 -8.14 -2.44 -6.70
CA GLY A 136 -9.07 -1.52 -7.36
C GLY A 136 -10.56 -1.84 -7.14
N SER A 137 -11.44 -0.88 -7.41
CA SER A 137 -12.89 -1.10 -7.34
C SER A 137 -13.40 -1.82 -8.60
N THR A 138 -13.98 -1.15 -9.59
CA THR A 138 -14.37 -1.71 -10.91
C THR A 138 -14.58 -0.68 -12.02
N ALA A 139 -14.41 0.61 -11.72
CA ALA A 139 -15.12 1.65 -12.46
C ALA A 139 -14.43 2.09 -13.76
N ASP A 140 -13.13 1.85 -13.91
CA ASP A 140 -12.36 2.00 -15.15
C ASP A 140 -10.89 1.65 -14.87
N PRO A 141 -10.30 0.64 -15.54
CA PRO A 141 -8.92 0.19 -15.28
C PRO A 141 -7.87 1.29 -15.52
N ARG A 142 -8.21 2.37 -16.23
CA ARG A 142 -7.36 3.57 -16.35
C ARG A 142 -7.35 4.46 -15.09
N ARG A 143 -8.23 4.18 -14.12
CA ARG A 143 -8.42 4.94 -12.88
C ARG A 143 -7.91 4.22 -11.64
N GLU A 144 -7.63 2.92 -11.74
CA GLU A 144 -7.38 2.07 -10.58
C GLU A 144 -5.92 2.08 -10.11
N GLY A 145 -5.12 2.98 -10.66
CA GLY A 145 -3.74 3.23 -10.25
C GLY A 145 -2.77 2.09 -10.59
N ASN A 146 -1.49 2.28 -10.29
CA ASN A 146 -0.40 1.45 -10.82
C ASN A 146 -0.31 0.03 -10.23
N CYS A 147 -0.95 -0.24 -9.08
CA CYS A 147 -1.13 -1.63 -8.62
C CYS A 147 -2.32 -2.32 -9.32
N GLY A 148 -3.00 -1.62 -10.26
CA GLY A 148 -4.24 -1.98 -10.95
C GLY A 148 -4.16 -3.15 -11.93
N LEU A 149 -3.16 -4.01 -11.80
CA LEU A 149 -3.14 -5.35 -12.39
C LEU A 149 -3.58 -6.42 -11.35
N GLY A 150 -4.43 -6.02 -10.41
CA GLY A 150 -4.90 -6.85 -9.31
C GLY A 150 -6.37 -7.24 -9.42
N VAL A 151 -6.85 -7.89 -8.36
CA VAL A 151 -8.26 -8.23 -8.19
C VAL A 151 -9.13 -6.95 -8.15
N THR A 152 -10.40 -7.06 -8.51
CA THR A 152 -11.36 -5.96 -8.50
C THR A 152 -12.71 -6.50 -8.03
N LEU A 153 -13.74 -5.64 -7.89
CA LEU A 153 -15.12 -6.11 -7.66
C LEU A 153 -15.77 -6.65 -8.95
N GLU A 154 -15.04 -6.75 -10.06
CA GLU A 154 -15.57 -7.39 -11.26
C GLU A 154 -15.74 -8.87 -10.95
N PRO A 155 -16.91 -9.47 -11.21
CA PRO A 155 -17.23 -10.80 -10.69
C PRO A 155 -16.16 -11.85 -11.01
N ALA A 156 -15.69 -11.91 -12.26
CA ALA A 156 -14.68 -12.87 -12.70
C ALA A 156 -13.29 -12.67 -12.09
N LYS A 157 -12.96 -11.45 -11.64
CA LYS A 157 -11.66 -11.09 -11.04
C LYS A 157 -11.66 -11.25 -9.52
N GLY A 158 -12.81 -11.09 -8.85
CA GLY A 158 -12.90 -11.13 -7.39
C GLY A 158 -14.12 -11.89 -6.87
N PRO A 159 -15.33 -11.30 -6.82
CA PRO A 159 -16.48 -11.89 -6.13
C PRO A 159 -16.83 -13.34 -6.51
N ASP A 160 -16.68 -13.72 -7.78
CA ASP A 160 -16.95 -15.07 -8.29
C ASP A 160 -15.69 -15.91 -8.49
N ALA A 161 -14.50 -15.31 -8.41
CA ALA A 161 -13.24 -16.05 -8.47
C ALA A 161 -13.10 -17.00 -7.26
N PRO A 162 -12.52 -18.19 -7.40
CA PRO A 162 -12.25 -19.09 -6.27
C PRO A 162 -11.10 -18.60 -5.35
N TYR A 163 -10.20 -17.79 -5.91
CA TYR A 163 -8.97 -17.33 -5.26
C TYR A 163 -8.84 -15.81 -5.34
N LEU A 164 -8.09 -15.23 -4.39
CA LEU A 164 -7.49 -13.91 -4.58
C LEU A 164 -6.34 -14.10 -5.56
N TYR A 165 -6.55 -13.77 -6.82
CA TYR A 165 -5.52 -13.91 -7.85
C TYR A 165 -4.44 -12.85 -7.67
N GLU A 166 -3.19 -13.23 -7.91
CA GLU A 166 -2.13 -12.25 -8.16
C GLU A 166 -2.12 -11.83 -9.63
N GLY A 167 -1.31 -10.82 -9.98
CA GLY A 167 -1.36 -10.17 -11.28
C GLY A 167 -0.98 -11.06 -12.47
N TRP A 168 -0.03 -11.99 -12.29
CA TRP A 168 0.34 -12.97 -13.31
C TRP A 168 -0.83 -13.89 -13.65
N MET A 169 -1.56 -14.38 -12.66
CA MET A 169 -2.72 -15.24 -12.81
C MET A 169 -3.85 -14.52 -13.54
N LEU A 170 -4.09 -13.25 -13.22
CA LEU A 170 -5.07 -12.44 -13.94
C LEU A 170 -4.69 -12.27 -15.42
N GLN A 171 -3.40 -12.07 -15.71
CA GLN A 171 -2.90 -11.99 -17.09
C GLN A 171 -2.98 -13.34 -17.80
N ALA A 172 -2.54 -14.42 -17.17
CA ALA A 172 -2.58 -15.77 -17.73
C ALA A 172 -4.01 -16.24 -18.04
N LEU A 173 -4.99 -15.81 -17.25
CA LEU A 173 -6.42 -16.08 -17.47
C LEU A 173 -7.08 -15.08 -18.43
N HIS A 174 -6.34 -14.14 -19.01
CA HIS A 174 -6.85 -13.07 -19.87
C HIS A 174 -7.96 -12.23 -19.22
N LEU A 175 -7.93 -12.09 -17.89
CA LEU A 175 -8.88 -11.27 -17.14
C LEU A 175 -8.45 -9.80 -17.15
N ILE A 176 -7.16 -9.53 -17.29
CA ILE A 176 -6.61 -8.18 -17.50
C ILE A 176 -5.72 -8.16 -18.75
N PRO A 177 -5.50 -6.98 -19.37
CA PRO A 177 -4.60 -6.85 -20.50
C PRO A 177 -3.19 -7.32 -20.18
N LEU A 178 -2.51 -7.89 -21.17
CA LEU A 178 -1.08 -8.21 -21.08
C LEU A 178 -0.27 -6.92 -21.08
N ASP A 179 0.59 -6.76 -20.08
CA ASP A 179 1.59 -5.69 -20.05
C ASP A 179 2.98 -6.29 -20.28
N VAL A 180 3.28 -6.60 -21.55
CA VAL A 180 4.51 -7.31 -21.95
C VAL A 180 5.76 -6.63 -21.39
N LYS A 181 5.80 -5.28 -21.44
CA LYS A 181 6.94 -4.52 -20.94
C LYS A 181 7.08 -4.69 -19.43
N ASN A 182 6.00 -4.51 -18.68
CA ASN A 182 6.03 -4.70 -17.24
C ASN A 182 6.30 -6.16 -16.86
N ASN A 183 5.81 -7.12 -17.64
CA ASN A 183 6.01 -8.54 -17.40
C ASN A 183 7.47 -8.94 -17.55
N ILE A 184 8.14 -8.57 -18.65
CA ILE A 184 9.57 -8.87 -18.85
C ILE A 184 10.37 -8.32 -17.65
N TYR A 185 10.05 -7.10 -17.26
CA TYR A 185 10.68 -6.44 -16.13
C TYR A 185 10.40 -7.14 -14.78
N THR A 186 9.14 -7.48 -14.50
CA THR A 186 8.70 -8.13 -13.26
C THR A 186 9.26 -9.54 -13.15
N ASP A 187 9.24 -10.32 -14.24
CA ASP A 187 9.82 -11.67 -14.27
C ASP A 187 11.33 -11.62 -14.01
N ALA A 188 12.06 -10.70 -14.65
CA ALA A 188 13.48 -10.52 -14.40
C ALA A 188 13.74 -10.14 -12.93
N MET A 189 12.95 -9.23 -12.36
CA MET A 189 13.06 -8.87 -10.94
C MET A 189 12.79 -10.08 -10.03
N GLU A 190 11.76 -10.87 -10.32
CA GLU A 190 11.41 -12.06 -9.54
C GLU A 190 12.49 -13.14 -9.60
N GLN A 191 13.11 -13.33 -10.76
CA GLN A 191 14.27 -14.20 -10.91
C GLN A 191 15.46 -13.72 -10.06
N HIS A 192 15.78 -12.43 -10.09
CA HIS A 192 16.98 -11.91 -9.42
C HIS A 192 16.81 -11.79 -7.90
N LEU A 193 15.65 -11.34 -7.42
CA LEU A 193 15.42 -11.11 -5.99
C LEU A 193 14.88 -12.36 -5.29
N PHE A 194 13.94 -13.06 -5.92
CA PHE A 194 13.25 -14.20 -5.33
C PHE A 194 13.71 -15.53 -5.90
N GLY A 195 14.55 -15.57 -6.94
CA GLY A 195 15.10 -16.81 -7.48
C GLY A 195 14.04 -17.73 -8.11
N TYR A 196 12.95 -17.17 -8.62
CA TYR A 196 11.99 -17.92 -9.42
C TYR A 196 12.61 -18.36 -10.74
N PRO A 197 12.20 -19.50 -11.32
CA PRO A 197 12.49 -19.80 -12.71
C PRO A 197 11.87 -18.75 -13.64
N PRO A 198 12.47 -18.46 -14.81
CA PRO A 198 11.87 -17.58 -15.80
C PRO A 198 10.55 -18.14 -16.33
N PHE A 199 9.64 -17.27 -16.80
CA PHE A 199 8.55 -17.71 -17.66
C PHE A 199 9.10 -18.24 -18.98
N ALA A 200 8.42 -19.23 -19.58
CA ALA A 200 8.74 -19.66 -20.94
C ALA A 200 8.53 -18.53 -21.96
N ASP A 201 7.47 -17.74 -21.77
CA ASP A 201 7.22 -16.49 -22.46
C ASP A 201 6.56 -15.48 -21.49
N PRO A 202 7.28 -14.47 -20.98
CA PRO A 202 6.69 -13.46 -20.09
C PRO A 202 5.67 -12.57 -20.80
N SER A 203 5.66 -12.53 -22.13
CA SER A 203 4.62 -11.85 -22.93
C SER A 203 3.31 -12.63 -22.90
N CYS A 204 3.37 -13.91 -22.54
CA CYS A 204 2.25 -14.83 -22.51
C CYS A 204 2.34 -15.80 -21.32
N PRO A 205 2.19 -15.29 -20.08
CA PRO A 205 2.36 -16.12 -18.88
C PRO A 205 1.34 -17.27 -18.87
N ASP A 206 1.81 -18.49 -18.59
CA ASP A 206 0.96 -19.66 -18.44
C ASP A 206 0.43 -19.80 -17.02
N VAL A 207 -0.77 -20.39 -16.87
CA VAL A 207 -1.44 -20.56 -15.56
C VAL A 207 -0.61 -21.39 -14.57
N PRO A 208 -0.02 -22.56 -14.94
CA PRO A 208 0.81 -23.33 -14.01
C PRO A 208 2.02 -22.56 -13.43
N THR A 209 2.70 -21.76 -14.25
CA THR A 209 3.82 -20.93 -13.79
C THR A 209 3.35 -19.72 -13.00
N ALA A 210 2.30 -19.03 -13.47
CA ALA A 210 1.71 -17.88 -12.79
C ALA A 210 1.22 -18.23 -11.38
N ALA A 211 0.57 -19.38 -11.19
CA ALA A 211 0.09 -19.85 -9.90
C ALA A 211 1.21 -20.09 -8.86
N GLN A 212 2.47 -20.17 -9.30
CA GLN A 212 3.63 -20.31 -8.42
C GLN A 212 4.32 -18.98 -8.12
N ARG A 213 3.87 -17.86 -8.69
CA ARG A 213 4.43 -16.52 -8.43
C ARG A 213 3.96 -15.98 -7.07
N PRO A 214 4.68 -15.00 -6.48
CA PRO A 214 4.28 -14.40 -5.22
C PRO A 214 3.03 -13.54 -5.39
N MET A 215 2.19 -13.47 -4.35
CA MET A 215 1.24 -12.38 -4.24
C MET A 215 1.94 -11.17 -3.61
N TYR A 216 1.94 -10.03 -4.30
CA TYR A 216 2.47 -8.80 -3.73
C TYR A 216 1.55 -8.26 -2.63
N SER A 217 2.08 -8.08 -1.43
CA SER A 217 1.31 -7.53 -0.30
C SER A 217 2.19 -6.68 0.61
N ALA A 218 1.58 -5.92 1.51
CA ALA A 218 2.29 -5.02 2.41
C ALA A 218 2.12 -5.45 3.87
N LEU A 219 3.17 -5.29 4.68
CA LEU A 219 3.07 -5.34 6.12
C LEU A 219 2.51 -4.01 6.62
N ASN A 220 1.37 -4.03 7.31
CA ASN A 220 0.73 -2.85 7.89
C ASN A 220 1.44 -2.38 9.17
N MET A 221 2.75 -2.13 9.08
CA MET A 221 3.62 -1.80 10.22
C MET A 221 3.33 -0.45 10.86
N TYR A 222 2.58 0.42 10.18
CA TYR A 222 2.09 1.69 10.74
C TYR A 222 0.64 1.63 11.22
N ARG A 223 0.03 0.43 11.19
CA ARG A 223 -1.36 0.15 11.57
C ARG A 223 -2.37 1.03 10.83
N ALA A 224 -2.05 1.44 9.61
CA ALA A 224 -2.94 2.21 8.75
C ALA A 224 -4.32 1.53 8.65
N SER A 225 -5.38 2.33 8.84
CA SER A 225 -6.76 1.84 8.83
C SER A 225 -7.10 1.20 7.48
N GLY A 226 -6.66 1.80 6.37
CA GLY A 226 -6.85 1.28 5.01
C GLY A 226 -5.71 0.42 4.45
N GLY A 227 -4.81 -0.10 5.30
CA GLY A 227 -3.67 -0.91 4.84
C GLY A 227 -2.70 -0.10 3.98
N ASN A 228 -2.48 -0.49 2.72
CA ASN A 228 -1.68 0.24 1.74
C ASN A 228 -2.55 0.92 0.66
N PRO A 229 -3.17 2.08 0.96
CA PRO A 229 -4.14 2.73 0.07
C PRO A 229 -3.57 3.18 -1.28
N GLN A 230 -2.24 3.13 -1.47
CA GLN A 230 -1.60 3.38 -2.76
C GLN A 230 -2.12 2.47 -3.87
N CYS A 231 -2.37 1.21 -3.52
CA CYS A 231 -2.72 0.16 -4.47
C CYS A 231 -4.22 0.00 -4.72
N GLY A 232 -5.04 0.84 -4.09
CA GLY A 232 -6.46 0.90 -4.35
C GLY A 232 -7.30 1.11 -3.09
N PRO A 233 -8.59 1.41 -3.27
CA PRO A 233 -9.49 1.79 -2.19
C PRO A 233 -10.04 0.60 -1.39
N ILE A 234 -9.65 -0.64 -1.75
CA ILE A 234 -10.07 -1.84 -1.04
C ILE A 234 -8.83 -2.56 -0.55
N SER A 235 -8.86 -3.05 0.69
CA SER A 235 -7.82 -3.90 1.26
C SER A 235 -8.39 -5.25 1.63
N ALA A 236 -7.77 -6.33 1.18
CA ALA A 236 -7.93 -7.65 1.78
C ALA A 236 -6.93 -7.80 2.93
N ILE A 237 -7.43 -8.05 4.14
CA ILE A 237 -6.59 -8.44 5.27
C ILE A 237 -6.41 -9.95 5.21
N LEU A 238 -5.17 -10.38 5.02
CA LEU A 238 -4.83 -11.79 4.82
C LEU A 238 -4.76 -12.54 6.15
N SER A 239 -5.23 -13.79 6.16
CA SER A 239 -5.15 -14.66 7.34
C SER A 239 -3.69 -15.00 7.65
N ARG A 240 -3.20 -14.52 8.80
CA ARG A 240 -1.85 -14.85 9.29
C ARG A 240 -1.71 -16.35 9.51
N LYS A 241 -2.76 -17.03 9.97
CA LYS A 241 -2.79 -18.50 10.10
C LYS A 241 -2.61 -19.19 8.74
N TYR A 242 -3.29 -18.69 7.71
CA TYR A 242 -3.25 -19.25 6.36
C TYR A 242 -1.91 -19.05 5.66
N ILE A 243 -1.25 -17.92 5.89
CA ILE A 243 0.04 -17.59 5.22
C ILE A 243 1.27 -17.87 6.10
N ASN A 244 1.08 -18.35 7.32
CA ASN A 244 2.18 -18.64 8.25
C ASN A 244 3.14 -19.69 7.65
N GLY A 245 4.44 -19.42 7.74
CA GLY A 245 5.47 -20.29 7.15
C GLY A 245 5.46 -20.31 5.62
N SER A 246 4.86 -19.32 4.96
CA SER A 246 4.78 -19.26 3.50
C SER A 246 4.72 -17.83 2.98
N ALA A 247 5.47 -16.92 3.61
CA ALA A 247 5.60 -15.55 3.14
C ALA A 247 7.05 -15.09 3.28
N VAL A 248 7.50 -14.29 2.32
CA VAL A 248 8.85 -13.70 2.30
C VAL A 248 8.74 -12.19 2.36
N ALA A 249 9.71 -11.53 2.97
CA ALA A 249 9.71 -10.10 3.16
C ALA A 249 10.87 -9.46 2.39
N ALA A 250 10.59 -8.33 1.76
CA ALA A 250 11.57 -7.37 1.30
C ALA A 250 11.44 -6.10 2.15
N PRO A 251 12.53 -5.36 2.38
CA PRO A 251 12.48 -4.18 3.23
C PRO A 251 11.64 -3.06 2.61
N ILE A 252 11.32 -3.13 1.32
CA ILE A 252 10.68 -2.09 0.51
C ILE A 252 9.95 -2.75 -0.67
N ASP A 253 9.12 -1.98 -1.37
CA ASP A 253 8.53 -2.41 -2.64
C ASP A 253 9.61 -2.79 -3.68
N THR A 254 9.57 -4.03 -4.14
CA THR A 254 10.59 -4.64 -5.00
C THR A 254 10.50 -4.16 -6.44
N GLY A 255 9.30 -3.84 -6.93
CA GLY A 255 9.09 -3.20 -8.22
C GLY A 255 9.60 -1.75 -8.24
N LEU A 256 9.38 -1.00 -7.16
CA LEU A 256 9.98 0.31 -6.97
C LEU A 256 11.50 0.20 -6.91
N PHE A 257 12.02 -0.72 -6.09
CA PHE A 257 13.46 -0.91 -5.96
C PHE A 257 14.10 -1.20 -7.30
N ALA A 258 13.66 -2.23 -8.02
CA ALA A 258 14.27 -2.58 -9.29
C ALA A 258 14.06 -1.48 -10.36
N GLY A 259 12.96 -0.73 -10.31
CA GLY A 259 12.64 0.30 -11.30
C GLY A 259 13.51 1.54 -11.15
N PHE A 260 13.74 1.98 -9.92
CA PHE A 260 14.55 3.16 -9.63
C PHE A 260 16.03 2.80 -9.44
N CYS A 261 16.32 1.84 -8.55
CA CYS A 261 17.67 1.44 -8.19
C CYS A 261 18.36 0.57 -9.23
N GLY A 262 17.59 -0.10 -10.10
CA GLY A 262 18.12 -1.08 -11.03
C GLY A 262 18.53 -2.39 -10.34
N LEU A 263 18.67 -3.46 -11.13
CA LEU A 263 19.13 -4.75 -10.62
C LEU A 263 20.66 -4.80 -10.42
N ASP A 264 21.43 -3.83 -10.95
CA ASP A 264 22.90 -3.85 -10.96
C ASP A 264 23.56 -2.69 -10.19
N THR A 265 22.90 -2.18 -9.15
CA THR A 265 23.42 -1.19 -8.17
C THR A 265 23.54 0.25 -8.68
N LYS A 266 22.67 1.13 -8.17
CA LYS A 266 22.85 2.60 -8.18
C LYS A 266 23.07 3.07 -6.75
N GLU A 267 23.84 4.15 -6.57
CA GLU A 267 24.15 4.67 -5.24
C GLU A 267 22.95 5.39 -4.61
N THR A 268 22.31 6.36 -5.27
CA THR A 268 21.12 7.04 -4.74
C THR A 268 20.31 7.64 -5.88
N VAL A 269 18.98 7.53 -5.83
CA VAL A 269 18.09 8.02 -6.88
C VAL A 269 17.26 9.22 -6.40
N ALA A 270 17.13 10.23 -7.26
CA ALA A 270 16.26 11.36 -7.03
C ALA A 270 14.86 11.08 -7.58
N PHE A 271 13.84 11.32 -6.75
CA PHE A 271 12.44 11.31 -7.15
C PHE A 271 11.94 12.76 -7.20
N ASN A 272 11.48 13.23 -8.36
CA ASN A 272 11.09 14.63 -8.58
C ASN A 272 12.14 15.66 -8.11
N GLY A 273 13.43 15.36 -8.30
CA GLY A 273 14.54 16.23 -7.87
C GLY A 273 14.95 16.09 -6.39
N VAL A 274 14.22 15.30 -5.59
CA VAL A 274 14.57 15.01 -4.19
C VAL A 274 15.29 13.68 -4.11
N ARG A 275 16.55 13.68 -3.66
CA ARG A 275 17.32 12.46 -3.39
C ARG A 275 16.75 11.76 -2.15
N CYS A 276 15.82 10.82 -2.37
CA CYS A 276 15.11 10.17 -1.27
C CYS A 276 15.28 8.65 -1.23
N LEU A 277 15.87 8.01 -2.25
CA LEU A 277 16.01 6.54 -2.30
C LEU A 277 17.49 6.14 -2.22
N ARG A 278 17.90 5.59 -1.07
CA ARG A 278 19.25 5.07 -0.79
C ARG A 278 19.37 3.61 -1.20
N CYS A 279 19.48 3.41 -2.50
CA CYS A 279 19.55 2.12 -3.16
C CYS A 279 20.73 1.25 -2.67
N GLU A 280 21.85 1.89 -2.35
CA GLU A 280 23.06 1.24 -1.86
C GLU A 280 22.83 0.47 -0.56
N ILE A 281 21.89 0.89 0.28
CA ILE A 281 21.66 0.28 1.59
C ILE A 281 21.23 -1.19 1.47
N TRP A 282 20.41 -1.52 0.47
CA TRP A 282 20.03 -2.91 0.21
C TRP A 282 20.93 -3.55 -0.85
N SER A 283 21.37 -2.78 -1.85
CA SER A 283 22.14 -3.32 -2.98
C SER A 283 23.61 -3.65 -2.65
N SER A 284 24.23 -2.94 -1.70
CA SER A 284 25.62 -3.18 -1.26
C SER A 284 25.73 -4.28 -0.21
N SER A 285 24.60 -4.68 0.38
CA SER A 285 24.54 -5.94 1.11
C SER A 285 24.71 -7.02 0.03
N SER A 286 25.84 -7.71 0.03
CA SER A 286 26.29 -8.64 -1.02
C SER A 286 25.37 -9.84 -1.27
N GLN A 287 24.16 -9.83 -0.70
CA GLN A 287 23.23 -10.95 -0.69
C GLN A 287 21.76 -10.54 -0.91
N ARG A 288 21.38 -9.24 -0.89
CA ARG A 288 19.97 -8.78 -1.02
C ARG A 288 18.97 -9.70 -0.30
N VAL A 289 19.34 -10.10 0.92
CA VAL A 289 18.67 -11.19 1.62
C VAL A 289 17.23 -10.81 1.93
N LEU A 290 16.31 -11.69 1.56
CA LEU A 290 14.92 -11.60 1.94
C LEU A 290 14.74 -11.99 3.41
N GLY A 291 13.71 -11.46 4.04
CA GLY A 291 13.28 -11.86 5.37
C GLY A 291 12.10 -12.83 5.31
N THR A 292 11.61 -13.19 6.49
CA THR A 292 10.27 -13.79 6.67
C THR A 292 9.55 -13.00 7.75
N PRO A 293 8.21 -13.07 7.86
CA PRO A 293 7.48 -12.31 8.87
C PRO A 293 7.95 -12.55 10.32
N ASP A 294 8.61 -13.68 10.59
CA ASP A 294 9.16 -14.00 11.91
C ASP A 294 10.57 -13.44 12.15
N ILE A 295 11.32 -13.13 11.08
CA ILE A 295 12.72 -12.70 11.09
C ILE A 295 12.88 -11.48 10.17
N LEU A 296 12.60 -10.30 10.72
CA LEU A 296 12.66 -9.01 10.02
C LEU A 296 13.79 -8.09 10.53
N ASP A 297 14.53 -8.52 11.55
CA ASP A 297 15.51 -7.71 12.26
C ASP A 297 16.60 -7.11 11.36
N HIS A 298 17.06 -7.87 10.37
CA HIS A 298 18.06 -7.40 9.41
C HIS A 298 17.47 -6.47 8.34
N LEU A 299 16.17 -6.57 8.08
CA LEU A 299 15.47 -5.72 7.11
C LEU A 299 15.09 -4.36 7.68
N LEU A 300 14.83 -4.27 8.99
CA LEU A 300 14.33 -3.04 9.59
C LEU A 300 15.32 -1.86 9.48
N PRO A 301 16.63 -2.00 9.77
CA PRO A 301 17.58 -0.94 9.49
C PRO A 301 17.60 -0.54 8.01
N VAL A 302 17.53 -1.50 7.08
CA VAL A 302 17.48 -1.22 5.64
C VAL A 302 16.28 -0.36 5.30
N PHE A 303 15.08 -0.73 5.77
CA PHE A 303 13.85 0.04 5.58
C PHE A 303 13.97 1.47 6.13
N LEU A 304 14.49 1.63 7.35
CA LEU A 304 14.61 2.94 8.00
C LEU A 304 15.61 3.86 7.28
N HIS A 305 16.64 3.30 6.67
CA HIS A 305 17.66 4.04 5.91
C HIS A 305 17.29 4.26 4.44
N PHE A 306 16.45 3.41 3.85
CA PHE A 306 16.18 3.43 2.42
C PHE A 306 15.54 4.74 1.98
N TYR A 307 14.52 5.19 2.71
CA TYR A 307 13.89 6.48 2.47
C TYR A 307 14.66 7.57 3.20
N ASN A 308 15.57 8.26 2.51
CA ASN A 308 16.28 9.41 3.06
C ASN A 308 15.58 10.72 2.69
N ALA A 309 14.32 10.85 3.08
CA ALA A 309 13.59 12.11 2.99
C ALA A 309 13.83 12.88 4.29
N THR A 310 15.01 13.50 4.44
CA THR A 310 15.32 14.31 5.62
C THR A 310 14.21 15.33 5.86
N GLN A 311 13.44 15.13 6.93
CA GLN A 311 12.54 16.16 7.42
C GLN A 311 13.40 17.26 8.04
N GLU A 312 13.04 18.52 7.83
CA GLU A 312 13.77 19.67 8.37
C GLU A 312 14.01 19.53 9.89
N VAL A 313 13.03 18.98 10.60
CA VAL A 313 13.10 18.70 12.04
C VAL A 313 14.08 17.58 12.41
N ALA A 314 14.31 16.62 11.51
CA ALA A 314 15.07 15.42 11.80
C ALA A 314 16.53 15.48 11.35
N GLY A 315 16.83 16.22 10.28
CA GLY A 315 18.17 16.35 9.71
C GLY A 315 18.87 15.00 9.55
N ASP A 316 20.11 14.91 10.02
CA ASP A 316 20.92 13.69 9.95
C ASP A 316 20.43 12.54 10.86
N SER A 317 19.56 12.84 11.83
CA SER A 317 18.94 11.84 12.73
C SER A 317 17.58 11.34 12.26
N TYR A 318 17.32 11.43 10.95
CA TYR A 318 16.06 10.99 10.34
C TYR A 318 15.74 9.52 10.61
N VAL A 319 16.74 8.65 10.68
CA VAL A 319 16.55 7.21 10.93
C VAL A 319 15.99 6.98 12.33
N GLU A 320 16.57 7.62 13.35
CA GLU A 320 16.05 7.58 14.71
C GLU A 320 14.68 8.25 14.82
N TYR A 321 14.47 9.37 14.15
CA TYR A 321 13.15 10.02 14.08
C TYR A 321 12.10 9.05 13.53
N ASN A 322 12.40 8.37 12.43
CA ASN A 322 11.48 7.43 11.81
C ASN A 322 11.23 6.19 12.69
N LEU A 323 12.27 5.66 13.34
CA LEU A 323 12.15 4.56 14.30
C LEU A 323 11.32 4.96 15.53
N ALA A 324 11.51 6.17 16.07
CA ALA A 324 10.70 6.65 17.20
C ALA A 324 9.22 6.77 16.81
N ARG A 325 8.90 7.25 15.59
CA ARG A 325 7.51 7.29 15.11
C ARG A 325 6.92 5.90 14.95
N LEU A 326 7.66 4.97 14.35
CA LEU A 326 7.22 3.58 14.20
C LEU A 326 6.94 2.94 15.57
N LEU A 327 7.86 3.08 16.52
CA LEU A 327 7.69 2.60 17.90
C LEU A 327 6.47 3.24 18.55
N THR A 328 6.31 4.55 18.44
CA THR A 328 5.16 5.26 19.03
C THR A 328 3.85 4.78 18.43
N ARG A 329 3.77 4.59 17.11
CA ARG A 329 2.55 4.13 16.45
C ARG A 329 2.20 2.67 16.73
N LEU A 330 3.19 1.80 16.88
CA LEU A 330 2.98 0.38 17.18
C LEU A 330 2.71 0.15 18.68
N LEU A 331 3.50 0.79 19.54
CA LEU A 331 3.54 0.50 20.98
C LEU A 331 2.71 1.47 21.81
N SER A 332 2.58 2.72 21.37
CA SER A 332 1.70 3.67 22.05
C SER A 332 0.27 3.55 21.54
N ARG A 333 -0.53 2.83 22.32
CA ARG A 333 -1.97 2.69 22.08
C ARG A 333 -2.77 3.99 22.31
N LYS A 334 -2.11 5.09 22.73
CA LYS A 334 -2.76 6.38 23.07
C LYS A 334 -2.76 7.40 21.93
N THR A 335 -2.04 7.14 20.86
CA THR A 335 -1.98 7.99 19.66
C THR A 335 -3.36 8.23 19.00
N TYR A 336 -4.39 7.49 19.41
CA TYR A 336 -5.71 7.45 18.78
C TYR A 336 -6.80 8.28 19.48
N SER A 337 -6.70 8.52 20.79
CA SER A 337 -7.76 9.23 21.54
C SER A 337 -7.81 10.73 21.25
N HIS A 338 -6.69 11.31 20.81
CA HIS A 338 -6.62 12.72 20.42
C HIS A 338 -7.11 12.97 18.99
N ALA A 339 -6.84 12.04 18.05
CA ALA A 339 -7.31 12.17 16.68
C ALA A 339 -8.84 12.35 16.60
N LEU A 340 -9.62 11.56 17.35
CA LEU A 340 -11.09 11.70 17.37
C LEU A 340 -11.62 12.96 18.05
N ARG A 341 -10.89 13.51 19.04
CA ARG A 341 -11.30 14.70 19.80
C ARG A 341 -10.87 16.02 19.16
N ASP A 342 -9.76 16.01 18.42
CA ASP A 342 -9.10 17.22 17.93
C ASP A 342 -9.19 17.40 16.40
N LEU A 343 -9.99 16.60 15.67
CA LEU A 343 -10.27 16.73 14.22
C LEU A 343 -10.74 18.14 13.76
N GLY A 344 -11.10 19.03 14.68
CA GLY A 344 -11.48 20.42 14.41
C GLY A 344 -10.50 21.49 14.91
N LYS A 345 -9.40 21.11 15.57
CA LYS A 345 -8.38 22.05 16.04
C LYS A 345 -7.13 21.84 15.20
N SER A 346 -6.57 22.93 14.67
CA SER A 346 -5.27 22.95 14.02
C SER A 346 -4.20 22.49 15.00
N LEU A 347 -4.04 21.18 15.13
CA LEU A 347 -2.96 20.61 15.90
C LEU A 347 -1.65 21.05 15.23
N PRO A 348 -0.69 21.58 15.99
CA PRO A 348 0.64 21.84 15.44
C PRO A 348 1.12 20.53 14.82
N GLU A 349 1.50 20.62 13.54
CA GLU A 349 1.97 19.56 12.65
C GLU A 349 2.50 18.35 13.42
N GLN A 350 1.63 17.34 13.57
CA GLN A 350 1.86 16.30 14.58
C GLN A 350 3.12 15.47 14.24
N PRO A 351 4.03 15.26 15.20
CA PRO A 351 5.27 14.50 14.97
C PRO A 351 5.09 13.06 14.48
N LEU A 352 3.87 12.53 14.52
CA LEU A 352 3.52 11.17 14.08
C LEU A 352 2.91 11.12 12.67
N ARG A 353 2.76 12.28 12.03
CA ARG A 353 2.32 12.36 10.63
C ARG A 353 3.38 11.68 9.76
N LEU A 354 2.91 10.79 8.90
CA LEU A 354 3.71 10.26 7.81
C LEU A 354 3.66 11.29 6.68
N ASN A 355 4.82 11.64 6.13
CA ASN A 355 4.85 12.33 4.85
C ASN A 355 4.38 11.36 3.75
N THR A 356 4.13 11.85 2.55
CA THR A 356 3.63 10.98 1.47
C THR A 356 4.57 9.86 1.10
N LEU A 357 5.88 10.10 1.10
CA LEU A 357 6.84 9.05 0.77
C LEU A 357 6.71 7.89 1.76
N GLU A 358 6.64 8.19 3.04
CA GLU A 358 6.44 7.21 4.11
C GLU A 358 5.04 6.60 4.07
N ASN A 359 4.03 7.39 3.73
CA ASN A 359 2.64 6.93 3.69
C ASN A 359 2.36 5.98 2.52
N ILE A 360 2.93 6.31 1.37
CA ILE A 360 2.75 5.58 0.12
C ILE A 360 3.73 4.43 0.06
N LEU A 361 5.03 4.75 0.19
CA LEU A 361 6.11 3.82 -0.10
C LEU A 361 6.73 3.23 1.18
N GLY A 362 6.44 3.80 2.35
CA GLY A 362 6.95 3.33 3.64
C GLY A 362 6.25 2.08 4.16
N TYR A 363 6.25 1.00 3.38
CA TYR A 363 5.88 -0.33 3.86
C TYR A 363 7.02 -1.32 3.59
N MET A 364 7.07 -2.38 4.39
CA MET A 364 7.78 -3.59 4.01
C MET A 364 6.87 -4.39 3.09
N GLU A 365 7.37 -4.72 1.91
CA GLU A 365 6.71 -5.67 1.03
C GLU A 365 6.84 -7.06 1.64
N VAL A 366 5.71 -7.74 1.83
CA VAL A 366 5.69 -9.11 2.34
C VAL A 366 4.79 -9.91 1.44
N ASN A 367 5.34 -10.91 0.77
CA ASN A 367 4.67 -11.61 -0.30
C ASN A 367 4.30 -13.02 0.13
N PRO A 368 2.99 -13.33 0.29
CA PRO A 368 2.55 -14.71 0.39
C PRO A 368 2.99 -15.53 -0.82
N LEU A 369 3.61 -16.67 -0.53
CA LEU A 369 4.03 -17.69 -1.48
C LEU A 369 3.04 -18.84 -1.46
N VAL A 370 1.76 -18.51 -1.53
CA VAL A 370 0.63 -19.45 -1.51
C VAL A 370 -0.50 -18.94 -2.38
N THR A 371 -1.30 -19.86 -2.92
CA THR A 371 -2.60 -19.54 -3.48
C THR A 371 -3.55 -19.15 -2.34
N ILE A 372 -4.05 -17.92 -2.35
CA ILE A 372 -4.98 -17.40 -1.35
C ILE A 372 -6.42 -17.80 -1.73
N ASP A 373 -6.99 -18.78 -1.05
CA ASP A 373 -8.37 -19.21 -1.27
C ASP A 373 -9.37 -18.35 -0.47
N TYR A 374 -10.55 -18.12 -1.01
CA TYR A 374 -11.51 -17.22 -0.36
C TYR A 374 -12.27 -17.77 0.85
N PRO A 375 -12.37 -19.08 1.14
CA PRO A 375 -12.88 -19.46 2.45
C PRO A 375 -11.85 -19.30 3.55
N HIS A 376 -10.53 -19.19 3.33
CA HIS A 376 -9.58 -19.22 4.45
C HIS A 376 -8.49 -18.14 4.40
N GLY A 377 -8.09 -17.71 3.21
CA GLY A 377 -6.99 -16.78 3.01
C GLY A 377 -7.29 -15.31 3.36
N VAL A 378 -8.56 -14.91 3.49
CA VAL A 378 -8.97 -13.53 3.81
C VAL A 378 -9.78 -13.50 5.12
N VAL A 379 -9.39 -12.60 6.02
CA VAL A 379 -10.04 -12.39 7.32
C VAL A 379 -11.18 -11.37 7.21
N MET A 380 -10.91 -10.24 6.54
CA MET A 380 -11.91 -9.20 6.28
C MET A 380 -11.52 -8.37 5.06
N LEU A 381 -12.49 -7.63 4.53
CA LEU A 381 -12.21 -6.54 3.60
C LEU A 381 -12.35 -5.20 4.30
N VAL A 382 -11.53 -4.24 3.87
CA VAL A 382 -11.60 -2.84 4.28
C VAL A 382 -11.88 -1.98 3.06
N GLY A 383 -12.91 -1.14 3.12
CA GLY A 383 -13.18 -0.12 2.10
C GLY A 383 -12.78 1.27 2.57
N LEU A 384 -12.11 2.05 1.73
CA LEU A 384 -11.89 3.47 1.97
C LEU A 384 -13.22 4.23 1.90
N PHE A 385 -13.57 4.90 2.99
CA PHE A 385 -14.87 5.54 3.18
C PHE A 385 -15.12 6.61 2.13
N GLU A 386 -14.13 7.46 1.85
CA GLU A 386 -14.19 8.59 0.92
C GLU A 386 -14.45 8.13 -0.53
N ALA A 387 -13.87 6.98 -0.89
CA ALA A 387 -13.94 6.43 -2.23
C ALA A 387 -15.24 5.65 -2.48
N LEU A 388 -15.64 4.83 -1.51
CA LEU A 388 -16.59 3.74 -1.73
C LEU A 388 -17.92 3.90 -0.98
N PHE A 389 -17.95 4.59 0.15
CA PHE A 389 -19.16 4.67 0.98
C PHE A 389 -20.26 5.48 0.28
N GLY A 390 -21.48 4.96 0.26
CA GLY A 390 -22.60 5.58 -0.46
C GLY A 390 -22.61 5.35 -1.98
N THR A 391 -21.67 4.57 -2.53
CA THR A 391 -21.54 4.34 -3.98
C THR A 391 -22.00 2.93 -4.39
N GLU A 392 -22.21 2.72 -5.70
CA GLU A 392 -22.47 1.39 -6.27
C GLU A 392 -21.31 0.40 -6.04
N ASP A 393 -20.06 0.86 -6.10
CA ASP A 393 -18.90 0.03 -5.79
C ASP A 393 -18.88 -0.36 -4.32
N GLY A 394 -19.25 0.54 -3.41
CA GLY A 394 -19.46 0.21 -2.00
C GLY A 394 -20.57 -0.83 -1.79
N LEU A 395 -21.66 -0.77 -2.57
CA LEU A 395 -22.70 -1.82 -2.54
C LEU A 395 -22.18 -3.17 -3.06
N ARG A 396 -21.36 -3.17 -4.13
CA ARG A 396 -20.72 -4.39 -4.65
C ARG A 396 -19.77 -4.99 -3.63
N LEU A 397 -18.96 -4.17 -2.96
CA LEU A 397 -18.08 -4.61 -1.88
C LEU A 397 -18.86 -5.26 -0.73
N ARG A 398 -19.95 -4.63 -0.26
CA ARG A 398 -20.86 -5.22 0.73
C ARG A 398 -21.40 -6.58 0.28
N LYS A 399 -21.91 -6.66 -0.96
CA LYS A 399 -22.43 -7.92 -1.52
C LYS A 399 -21.37 -9.02 -1.57
N TRP A 400 -20.12 -8.66 -1.88
CA TRP A 400 -19.02 -9.62 -1.88
C TRP A 400 -18.72 -10.13 -0.46
N CYS A 401 -18.58 -9.24 0.52
CA CYS A 401 -18.41 -9.63 1.92
C CYS A 401 -19.54 -10.54 2.41
N LEU A 402 -20.80 -10.20 2.12
CA LEU A 402 -21.98 -11.01 2.42
C LEU A 402 -21.90 -12.41 1.79
N LYS A 403 -21.56 -12.48 0.50
CA LYS A 403 -21.41 -13.75 -0.22
C LYS A 403 -20.35 -14.66 0.39
N ARG A 404 -19.29 -14.08 0.98
CA ARG A 404 -18.14 -14.81 1.52
C ARG A 404 -18.18 -15.02 3.03
N GLY A 405 -19.14 -14.42 3.72
CA GLY A 405 -19.18 -14.45 5.18
C GLY A 405 -18.01 -13.70 5.81
N TRP A 406 -17.54 -12.61 5.19
CA TRP A 406 -16.47 -11.79 5.73
C TRP A 406 -17.02 -10.52 6.38
N PRO A 407 -16.43 -10.07 7.49
CA PRO A 407 -16.61 -8.69 7.95
C PRO A 407 -16.20 -7.69 6.86
N LEU A 408 -16.89 -6.56 6.86
CA LEU A 408 -16.49 -5.37 6.14
C LEU A 408 -16.21 -4.28 7.16
N ALA A 409 -15.06 -3.62 7.03
CA ALA A 409 -14.76 -2.41 7.78
C ALA A 409 -14.62 -1.21 6.83
N TRP A 410 -14.95 -0.03 7.32
CA TRP A 410 -14.70 1.23 6.62
C TRP A 410 -13.55 1.96 7.30
N ALA A 411 -12.65 2.50 6.49
CA ALA A 411 -11.49 3.23 6.94
C ALA A 411 -11.50 4.65 6.37
N HIS A 412 -11.14 5.63 7.19
CA HIS A 412 -10.88 6.98 6.72
C HIS A 412 -9.46 7.09 6.18
N ASN A 413 -9.34 7.49 4.92
CA ASN A 413 -8.09 8.00 4.39
C ASN A 413 -8.40 9.13 3.39
N PRO A 414 -8.31 10.40 3.82
CA PRO A 414 -8.63 11.52 2.95
C PRO A 414 -7.63 11.66 1.78
N ASP A 415 -6.42 11.11 1.96
CA ASP A 415 -5.33 11.20 1.01
C ASP A 415 -5.25 9.88 0.21
N ILE A 416 -6.20 9.66 -0.70
CA ILE A 416 -6.24 8.48 -1.59
C ILE A 416 -5.14 8.60 -2.64
N SER A 417 -3.89 8.38 -2.27
CA SER A 417 -2.76 8.52 -3.17
C SER A 417 -2.63 7.38 -4.19
N SER A 418 -3.56 7.28 -5.14
CA SER A 418 -3.42 6.37 -6.28
C SER A 418 -2.38 6.93 -7.27
N TRP A 419 -1.37 6.15 -7.62
CA TRP A 419 -0.43 6.52 -8.67
C TRP A 419 -1.11 6.40 -10.02
N ASN A 420 -1.20 7.48 -10.80
CA ASN A 420 -1.58 7.42 -12.20
C ASN A 420 -0.42 6.94 -13.08
N CYS A 421 0.15 5.78 -12.76
CA CYS A 421 0.85 5.02 -13.77
C CYS A 421 0.01 3.82 -14.15
N GLY A 422 0.03 3.56 -15.43
CA GLY A 422 -0.52 2.38 -16.04
C GLY A 422 0.18 2.23 -17.38
N PRO A 423 -0.07 1.13 -18.10
CA PRO A 423 0.56 0.88 -19.40
C PRO A 423 0.38 2.05 -20.39
N ALA A 424 -0.67 2.87 -20.22
CA ALA A 424 -0.98 4.01 -21.08
C ALA A 424 -0.37 5.37 -20.66
N THR A 425 0.23 5.52 -19.46
CA THR A 425 0.77 6.81 -18.99
C THR A 425 2.23 6.70 -18.58
N VAL A 426 3.10 7.37 -19.36
CA VAL A 426 4.57 7.35 -19.17
C VAL A 426 5.05 8.20 -17.98
N ASN A 427 4.15 8.99 -17.36
CA ASN A 427 4.49 9.94 -16.31
C ASN A 427 3.88 9.54 -14.96
N CYS A 428 4.60 8.71 -14.21
CA CYS A 428 4.42 8.53 -12.77
C CYS A 428 4.80 9.80 -11.98
N MET A 429 4.07 10.90 -12.15
CA MET A 429 4.34 12.10 -11.34
C MET A 429 3.52 12.08 -10.06
N MET A 430 4.17 11.95 -8.90
CA MET A 430 3.55 12.40 -7.66
C MET A 430 3.55 13.94 -7.64
N PRO A 431 2.41 14.60 -7.38
CA PRO A 431 2.41 16.06 -7.18
C PRO A 431 3.34 16.46 -6.03
N SER A 432 4.13 17.51 -6.19
CA SER A 432 5.06 17.98 -5.15
C SER A 432 4.36 18.42 -3.86
N ALA A 433 3.16 19.01 -3.98
CA ALA A 433 2.33 19.39 -2.84
C ALA A 433 1.87 18.19 -2.01
N ASN A 434 1.75 17.03 -2.65
CA ASN A 434 1.27 15.85 -1.96
C ASN A 434 2.25 15.42 -0.90
N PHE A 435 3.59 15.55 -1.07
CA PHE A 435 4.62 15.12 -0.10
C PHE A 435 4.36 15.49 1.37
N SER A 436 3.60 16.55 1.62
CA SER A 436 3.25 17.03 2.96
C SER A 436 1.98 16.39 3.54
N GLU A 437 1.11 15.78 2.74
CA GLU A 437 -0.17 15.16 3.09
C GLU A 437 -0.01 13.65 3.33
N GLY A 438 -0.68 13.12 4.35
CA GLY A 438 -0.48 11.75 4.82
C GLY A 438 -1.45 11.34 5.92
N ILE A 439 -1.47 10.04 6.26
CA ILE A 439 -2.47 9.46 7.18
C ILE A 439 -2.36 10.07 8.58
N GLN A 440 -3.26 11.01 8.86
CA GLN A 440 -3.43 11.63 10.18
C GLN A 440 -4.25 10.74 11.13
N ALA A 441 -5.27 10.05 10.61
CA ALA A 441 -6.16 9.18 11.37
C ALA A 441 -5.78 7.70 11.17
N ALA A 442 -4.69 7.31 11.79
CA ALA A 442 -4.26 5.92 11.77
C ALA A 442 -5.18 5.04 12.62
N ASN A 443 -5.33 3.77 12.23
CA ASN A 443 -5.85 2.69 13.06
C ASN A 443 -7.35 2.68 13.39
N LEU A 444 -8.16 3.68 13.03
CA LEU A 444 -9.62 3.58 13.24
C LEU A 444 -10.32 2.95 12.04
N ARG A 445 -11.07 1.88 12.29
CA ARG A 445 -12.03 1.31 11.35
C ARG A 445 -13.40 1.22 11.98
N LEU A 446 -14.45 1.39 11.20
CA LEU A 446 -15.83 1.15 11.63
C LEU A 446 -16.35 -0.11 10.93
N LEU A 447 -16.69 -1.16 11.70
CA LEU A 447 -17.30 -2.35 11.13
C LEU A 447 -18.69 -2.00 10.57
N ASP A 448 -19.02 -2.56 9.40
CA ASP A 448 -20.30 -2.34 8.73
C ASP A 448 -21.41 -3.18 9.40
N PRO A 449 -22.38 -2.56 10.10
CA PRO A 449 -23.39 -3.30 10.84
C PRO A 449 -24.44 -3.97 9.96
N ILE A 450 -24.52 -3.62 8.67
CA ILE A 450 -25.39 -4.31 7.71
C ILE A 450 -24.74 -5.63 7.29
N VAL A 451 -23.42 -5.63 7.08
CA VAL A 451 -22.67 -6.87 6.79
C VAL A 451 -22.62 -7.75 8.03
N LEU A 452 -22.33 -7.19 9.21
CA LEU A 452 -22.25 -7.96 10.46
C LEU A 452 -23.57 -8.68 10.82
N GLU A 453 -24.73 -8.08 10.55
CA GLU A 453 -26.02 -8.71 10.82
C GLU A 453 -26.19 -10.03 10.05
N ALA A 454 -25.74 -10.05 8.79
CA ALA A 454 -25.86 -11.19 7.90
C ALA A 454 -24.68 -12.17 7.99
N VAL A 455 -23.67 -11.85 8.79
CA VAL A 455 -22.57 -12.73 9.16
C VAL A 455 -22.60 -12.94 10.69
N PRO A 456 -23.68 -13.54 11.23
CA PRO A 456 -23.93 -13.60 12.69
C PRO A 456 -23.02 -14.60 13.40
N GLU A 457 -22.47 -15.58 12.68
CA GLU A 457 -21.55 -16.56 13.23
C GLU A 457 -20.25 -15.83 13.62
N GLY A 458 -20.04 -15.65 14.93
CA GLY A 458 -18.73 -15.35 15.52
C GLY A 458 -18.41 -13.90 15.88
N HIS A 459 -19.37 -12.99 15.89
CA HIS A 459 -19.14 -11.63 16.39
C HIS A 459 -20.09 -11.27 17.52
N ASN A 460 -19.54 -11.13 18.74
CA ASN A 460 -20.30 -10.77 19.96
C ASN A 460 -21.02 -9.41 19.86
N LEU A 461 -20.76 -8.62 18.82
CA LEU A 461 -21.26 -7.26 18.62
C LEU A 461 -22.74 -7.20 18.21
N THR A 462 -23.27 -8.22 17.52
CA THR A 462 -24.63 -8.18 16.95
C THR A 462 -25.74 -8.38 17.98
N THR A 463 -25.39 -8.84 19.18
CA THR A 463 -26.33 -9.10 20.29
C THR A 463 -26.47 -7.94 21.26
N GLU A 464 -25.67 -6.88 21.09
CA GLU A 464 -25.62 -5.76 22.03
C GLU A 464 -26.75 -4.76 21.73
N GLN A 465 -27.32 -4.15 22.78
CA GLN A 465 -28.54 -3.33 22.71
C GLN A 465 -28.45 -2.14 21.74
N PHE A 466 -27.25 -1.64 21.46
CA PHE A 466 -27.03 -0.50 20.58
C PHE A 466 -27.03 -0.88 19.09
N PHE A 467 -26.94 -2.17 18.74
CA PHE A 467 -26.72 -2.59 17.36
C PHE A 467 -27.78 -2.07 16.36
N PRO A 468 -29.09 -2.06 16.68
CA PRO A 468 -30.10 -1.43 15.82
C PRO A 468 -29.88 0.08 15.61
N LEU A 469 -29.37 0.79 16.63
CA LEU A 469 -29.07 2.22 16.55
C LEU A 469 -27.86 2.47 15.63
N SER A 470 -26.81 1.64 15.74
CA SER A 470 -25.65 1.72 14.84
C SER A 470 -26.05 1.47 13.40
N GLN A 471 -26.93 0.48 13.15
CA GLN A 471 -27.48 0.23 11.81
C GLN A 471 -28.25 1.44 11.27
N GLN A 472 -29.09 2.07 12.09
CA GLN A 472 -29.82 3.26 11.69
C GLN A 472 -28.88 4.42 11.36
N ALA A 473 -27.85 4.65 12.19
CA ALA A 473 -26.83 5.67 11.97
C ALA A 473 -26.08 5.43 10.64
N PHE A 474 -25.66 4.19 10.38
CA PHE A 474 -25.00 3.80 9.12
C PHE A 474 -25.91 3.97 7.90
N LYS A 475 -27.18 3.57 7.98
CA LYS A 475 -28.16 3.76 6.89
C LYS A 475 -28.39 5.24 6.59
N SER A 476 -28.49 6.06 7.63
CA SER A 476 -28.62 7.52 7.50
C SER A 476 -27.38 8.15 6.85
N ALA A 477 -26.19 7.79 7.33
CA ALA A 477 -24.93 8.25 6.74
C ALA A 477 -24.77 7.79 5.29
N TRP A 478 -25.13 6.55 4.98
CA TRP A 478 -25.08 6.01 3.62
C TRP A 478 -26.01 6.79 2.68
N ALA A 479 -27.25 7.07 3.12
CA ALA A 479 -28.20 7.85 2.34
C ALA A 479 -27.68 9.27 2.09
N LYS A 480 -27.12 9.95 3.10
CA LYS A 480 -26.47 11.26 2.94
C LYS A 480 -25.36 11.20 1.90
N ALA A 481 -24.42 10.24 2.04
CA ALA A 481 -23.32 10.05 1.10
C ALA A 481 -23.81 9.80 -0.33
N ALA A 482 -24.84 8.97 -0.51
CA ALA A 482 -25.42 8.67 -1.83
C ALA A 482 -26.07 9.89 -2.48
N THR A 483 -26.71 10.78 -1.70
CA THR A 483 -27.35 12.01 -2.20
C THR A 483 -26.35 13.14 -2.50
N GLY A 484 -25.21 13.17 -1.80
CA GLY A 484 -24.15 14.15 -1.98
C GLY A 484 -23.28 13.90 -3.21
N VAL A 485 -23.46 12.79 -3.93
CA VAL A 485 -22.81 12.55 -5.22
C VAL A 485 -23.68 13.17 -6.32
N PRO A 486 -23.27 14.27 -6.97
CA PRO A 486 -24.04 14.80 -8.08
C PRO A 486 -24.03 13.75 -9.20
N THR A 487 -25.16 13.09 -9.40
CA THR A 487 -25.39 12.18 -10.52
C THR A 487 -25.34 13.02 -11.80
N GLY A 488 -24.18 13.05 -12.47
CA GLY A 488 -24.03 13.77 -13.74
C GLY A 488 -23.03 14.92 -13.77
N LEU A 489 -22.20 15.13 -12.74
CA LEU A 489 -20.96 15.89 -12.98
C LEU A 489 -20.15 15.15 -14.06
N PRO A 490 -19.62 15.86 -15.09
CA PRO A 490 -18.68 15.24 -16.01
C PRO A 490 -17.60 14.60 -15.16
N LYS A 491 -17.39 13.29 -15.34
CA LYS A 491 -16.34 12.52 -14.65
C LYS A 491 -15.09 13.41 -14.67
N PRO A 492 -14.61 13.91 -13.51
CA PRO A 492 -13.44 14.77 -13.51
C PRO A 492 -12.35 14.09 -14.33
N PRO A 493 -11.58 14.83 -15.15
CA PRO A 493 -10.30 14.29 -15.57
C PRO A 493 -9.61 13.85 -14.28
N LEU A 494 -9.30 12.57 -14.28
CA LEU A 494 -8.84 11.76 -13.17
C LEU A 494 -7.74 12.43 -12.33
N PRO A 495 -7.50 11.94 -11.09
CA PRO A 495 -8.14 10.77 -10.45
C PRO A 495 -9.12 11.08 -9.30
N TRP A 496 -9.34 12.35 -8.94
CA TRP A 496 -9.92 12.68 -7.63
C TRP A 496 -11.44 12.88 -7.67
N PRO A 497 -12.19 12.49 -6.63
CA PRO A 497 -13.46 13.15 -6.37
C PRO A 497 -13.16 14.66 -6.24
N PRO A 498 -14.02 15.55 -6.76
CA PRO A 498 -13.78 16.98 -6.60
C PRO A 498 -13.61 17.28 -5.10
N ARG A 499 -12.58 18.07 -4.72
CA ARG A 499 -12.25 18.41 -3.32
C ARG A 499 -13.47 18.69 -2.41
N PRO A 500 -14.56 19.35 -2.88
CA PRO A 500 -15.79 19.49 -2.11
C PRO A 500 -16.35 18.18 -1.55
N ARG A 501 -16.32 17.09 -2.34
CA ARG A 501 -16.77 15.76 -1.89
C ARG A 501 -15.84 15.19 -0.83
N LEU A 502 -14.53 15.41 -0.91
CA LEU A 502 -13.59 14.92 0.10
C LEU A 502 -13.88 15.55 1.47
N ALA A 503 -14.04 16.87 1.53
CA ALA A 503 -14.38 17.57 2.76
C ALA A 503 -15.73 17.11 3.33
N GLU A 504 -16.73 16.89 2.48
CA GLU A 504 -18.03 16.36 2.89
C GLU A 504 -17.93 14.93 3.45
N MET A 505 -17.20 14.03 2.79
CA MET A 505 -16.99 12.66 3.26
C MET A 505 -16.20 12.61 4.56
N SER A 506 -15.15 13.44 4.71
CA SER A 506 -14.41 13.56 5.98
C SER A 506 -15.29 14.07 7.12
N ARG A 507 -16.18 15.03 6.85
CA ARG A 507 -17.17 15.51 7.83
C ARG A 507 -18.14 14.38 8.19
N LEU A 508 -18.67 13.67 7.20
CA LEU A 508 -19.60 12.56 7.43
C LEU A 508 -18.95 11.42 8.23
N TRP A 509 -17.68 11.10 7.95
CA TRP A 509 -16.89 10.17 8.74
C TRP A 509 -16.75 10.65 10.19
N SER A 510 -16.43 11.92 10.39
CA SER A 510 -16.29 12.51 11.73
C SER A 510 -17.60 12.43 12.52
N GLU A 511 -18.73 12.80 11.89
CA GLU A 511 -20.08 12.66 12.47
C GLU A 511 -20.38 11.19 12.84
N LEU A 512 -20.15 10.26 11.90
CA LEU A 512 -20.47 8.84 12.09
C LEU A 512 -19.58 8.16 13.14
N SER A 513 -18.28 8.47 13.18
CA SER A 513 -17.33 7.90 14.14
C SER A 513 -17.49 8.44 15.57
N GLN A 514 -18.10 9.62 15.72
CA GLN A 514 -18.42 10.21 17.02
C GLN A 514 -19.78 9.77 17.57
N GLU A 515 -20.63 9.15 16.75
CA GLU A 515 -21.93 8.64 17.16
C GLU A 515 -21.76 7.54 18.23
N PRO A 516 -22.32 7.69 19.45
CA PRO A 516 -22.08 6.76 20.56
C PRO A 516 -22.45 5.31 20.25
N SER A 517 -23.54 5.11 19.49
CA SER A 517 -23.95 3.78 19.03
C SER A 517 -22.95 3.16 18.05
N VAL A 518 -22.25 3.95 17.26
CA VAL A 518 -21.28 3.48 16.25
C VAL A 518 -19.89 3.27 16.85
N GLN A 519 -19.51 4.00 17.90
CA GLN A 519 -18.24 3.78 18.61
C GLN A 519 -18.05 2.35 19.12
N GLN A 520 -19.14 1.62 19.31
CA GLN A 520 -19.14 0.22 19.69
C GLN A 520 -18.67 -0.73 18.56
N LEU A 521 -18.74 -0.26 17.32
CA LEU A 521 -18.26 -0.95 16.11
C LEU A 521 -16.84 -0.49 15.72
N ALA A 522 -16.25 0.43 16.48
CA ALA A 522 -14.92 0.94 16.23
C ALA A 522 -13.87 -0.11 16.60
N VAL A 523 -13.07 -0.51 15.61
CA VAL A 523 -11.96 -1.43 15.78
C VAL A 523 -10.66 -0.82 15.30
N GLU A 524 -9.56 -1.27 15.89
CA GLU A 524 -8.21 -1.04 15.41
C GLU A 524 -7.58 -2.32 14.84
N PRO A 525 -6.55 -2.20 13.97
CA PRO A 525 -5.77 -3.34 13.53
C PRO A 525 -5.28 -4.19 14.70
N VAL A 526 -5.14 -5.49 14.49
CA VAL A 526 -4.58 -6.40 15.51
C VAL A 526 -3.17 -5.99 15.91
N TYR A 527 -2.85 -6.24 17.18
CA TYR A 527 -1.54 -5.93 17.78
C TYR A 527 -1.15 -7.04 18.75
N TYR A 528 0.10 -7.04 19.17
CA TYR A 528 0.63 -8.10 20.02
C TYR A 528 -0.14 -8.21 21.35
N GLN A 529 -0.47 -9.46 21.73
CA GLN A 529 -1.28 -9.82 22.92
C GLN A 529 -2.73 -9.34 22.90
N ALA A 530 -3.21 -8.66 21.86
CA ALA A 530 -4.62 -8.30 21.79
C ALA A 530 -5.49 -9.55 21.71
N CYS A 531 -5.12 -10.46 20.80
CA CYS A 531 -5.95 -11.59 20.40
C CYS A 531 -5.19 -12.91 20.50
N ALA A 532 -5.89 -13.95 20.95
CA ALA A 532 -5.37 -15.32 20.95
C ALA A 532 -5.40 -15.96 19.55
N SER A 533 -6.33 -15.55 18.69
CA SER A 533 -6.46 -16.06 17.32
C SER A 533 -5.72 -15.17 16.31
N ALA A 534 -5.09 -15.80 15.33
CA ALA A 534 -4.43 -15.14 14.21
C ALA A 534 -5.41 -14.70 13.09
N ASP A 535 -6.69 -15.06 13.21
CA ASP A 535 -7.76 -14.76 12.24
C ASP A 535 -8.74 -13.71 12.78
N CYS A 536 -8.23 -12.74 13.54
CA CYS A 536 -9.02 -11.63 14.05
C CYS A 536 -9.05 -10.46 13.07
N ALA A 537 -10.25 -9.94 12.81
CA ALA A 537 -10.50 -8.77 11.97
C ALA A 537 -10.05 -7.46 12.63
N GLY A 538 -9.94 -7.45 13.96
CA GLY A 538 -9.44 -6.29 14.70
C GLY A 538 -9.69 -6.38 16.20
N VAL A 539 -9.38 -5.30 16.89
CA VAL A 539 -9.54 -5.15 18.34
C VAL A 539 -10.48 -3.99 18.58
N ARG A 540 -11.56 -4.20 19.34
CA ARG A 540 -12.51 -3.14 19.65
C ARG A 540 -11.84 -2.08 20.51
N ILE A 541 -11.93 -0.83 20.07
CA ILE A 541 -11.26 0.30 20.73
C ILE A 541 -11.84 0.56 22.12
N LEU A 542 -13.14 0.31 22.32
CA LEU A 542 -13.82 0.61 23.57
C LEU A 542 -13.34 -0.24 24.74
N ASP A 543 -13.17 -1.54 24.54
CA ASP A 543 -12.92 -2.51 25.63
C ASP A 543 -11.79 -3.51 25.36
N GLY A 544 -11.08 -3.36 24.23
CA GLY A 544 -9.96 -4.22 23.86
C GLY A 544 -10.36 -5.64 23.44
N LYS A 545 -11.66 -5.95 23.28
CA LYS A 545 -12.08 -7.29 22.85
C LYS A 545 -11.78 -7.51 21.39
N CYS A 546 -11.30 -8.71 21.07
CA CYS A 546 -11.06 -9.08 19.68
C CYS A 546 -12.35 -9.39 18.93
N VAL A 547 -12.38 -8.97 17.67
CA VAL A 547 -13.40 -9.35 16.70
C VAL A 547 -12.77 -10.38 15.79
N CYS A 548 -13.11 -11.65 15.96
CA CYS A 548 -12.49 -12.73 15.20
C CYS A 548 -13.52 -13.52 14.41
N ARG A 549 -13.08 -14.10 13.30
CA ARG A 549 -13.90 -15.04 12.56
C ARG A 549 -14.09 -16.31 13.41
N PRO A 550 -15.29 -16.91 13.44
CA PRO A 550 -15.47 -18.20 14.09
C PRO A 550 -14.64 -19.26 13.38
N LEU A 551 -14.07 -20.18 14.16
CA LEU A 551 -13.27 -21.31 13.67
C LEU A 551 -14.11 -22.35 12.95
#